data_AF-A0A8S3FII2-F1
#
_entry.id   AF-A0A8S3FII2-F1
#
_cell.length_a   1.000
_cell.length_b   1.000
_cell.length_c   1.000
_cell.angle_alpha   90.00
_cell.angle_beta   90.00
_cell.angle_gamma   90.00
#
_symmetry.space_group_name_H-M   'P 1'
#
loop_
_entity.id
_entity.type
_entity.pdbx_description
1 polymer ?
#
loop_
_entity_poly.entity_id
_entity_poly.type
_entity_poly.pdbx_seq_one_letter_code
_entity_poly.pdbx_strand_id
1 'polypeptide(L)' 'ILVDLSHVSTQTTIDPLNISQSPVIFSHSAAYSLCNHTRNVQDDVLELVVS' A
#
# COMPACT_ATOMS: atom_id res chain seq x y z
N ILE A 1 5.59 -15.79 -6.19
CA ILE A 1 4.25 -15.16 -5.96
C ILE A 1 4.53 -13.82 -5.34
N LEU A 2 3.84 -12.77 -5.77
CA LEU A 2 4.09 -11.41 -5.34
C LEU A 2 2.77 -10.84 -4.81
N VAL A 3 2.80 -10.22 -3.62
CA VAL A 3 1.61 -9.71 -2.94
C VAL A 3 1.31 -8.30 -3.45
N ASP A 4 0.14 -8.13 -4.08
CA ASP A 4 -0.36 -6.85 -4.59
C ASP A 4 -1.47 -6.31 -3.67
N LEU A 5 -1.28 -5.08 -3.20
CA LEU A 5 -2.19 -4.40 -2.28
C LEU A 5 -3.08 -3.36 -2.98
N SER A 6 -3.07 -3.32 -4.32
CA SER A 6 -4.03 -2.51 -5.07
C SER A 6 -5.46 -2.99 -4.79
N HIS A 7 -6.37 -2.05 -4.53
CA HIS A 7 -7.80 -2.26 -4.20
C HIS A 7 -8.15 -2.77 -2.79
N VAL A 8 -7.19 -3.12 -1.95
CA VAL A 8 -7.52 -3.46 -0.56
C VAL A 8 -7.83 -2.21 0.26
N SER A 9 -8.48 -2.38 1.40
CA SER A 9 -8.69 -1.27 2.34
C SER A 9 -7.35 -0.84 2.96
N THR A 10 -7.26 0.42 3.39
CA THR A 10 -6.09 0.92 4.12
C THR A 10 -5.75 0.05 5.33
N GLN A 11 -6.75 -0.38 6.11
CA GLN A 11 -6.53 -1.23 7.27
C GLN A 11 -5.94 -2.60 6.90
N THR A 12 -6.42 -3.20 5.82
CA THR A 12 -5.93 -4.50 5.32
C THR A 12 -4.54 -4.40 4.68
N THR A 13 -4.10 -3.20 4.32
CA THR A 13 -2.79 -2.96 3.70
C THR A 13 -1.65 -3.05 4.73
N ILE A 14 -1.93 -2.72 6.00
CA ILE A 14 -0.93 -2.61 7.07
C ILE A 14 -0.43 -3.98 7.54
N ASP A 15 -1.30 -4.99 7.65
CA ASP A 15 -0.89 -6.29 8.18
C ASP A 15 0.17 -6.98 7.30
N PRO A 16 0.00 -7.07 5.96
CA PRO A 16 1.02 -7.64 5.08
C PRO A 16 2.36 -6.88 5.11
N LEU A 17 2.33 -5.54 5.23
CA LEU A 17 3.54 -4.72 5.33
C LEU A 17 4.40 -5.07 6.56
N ASN A 18 3.76 -5.42 7.68
CA ASN A 18 4.47 -5.75 8.93
C ASN A 18 4.98 -7.20 9.00
N ILE A 19 4.34 -8.15 8.31
CA ILE A 19 4.64 -9.59 8.46
C ILE A 19 5.37 -10.20 7.26
N SER A 20 5.28 -9.55 6.09
CA SER A 20 5.81 -10.13 4.85
C SER A 20 7.34 -10.15 4.88
N GLN A 21 7.91 -11.32 4.66
CA GLN A 21 9.36 -11.52 4.48
C GLN A 21 9.82 -11.26 3.04
N SER A 22 8.90 -10.86 2.17
CA SER A 22 9.15 -10.60 0.75
C SER A 22 8.53 -9.27 0.35
N PRO A 23 9.07 -8.58 -0.68
CA PRO A 23 8.52 -7.31 -1.13
C PRO A 23 7.03 -7.42 -1.48
N VAL A 24 6.27 -6.44 -1.03
CA VAL A 24 4.88 -6.20 -1.44
C VAL A 24 4.84 -5.05 -2.45
N ILE A 25 3.80 -4.98 -3.26
CA ILE A 25 3.64 -3.89 -4.25
C ILE A 25 2.23 -3.30 -4.21
N PHE A 26 2.14 -2.10 -4.77
CA PHE A 26 0.90 -1.60 -5.38
C PHE A 26 1.12 -1.59 -6.88
N SER A 27 0.51 -2.55 -7.60
CA SER A 27 0.65 -2.60 -9.06
C SER A 27 0.07 -1.36 -9.76
N HIS A 28 -0.97 -0.75 -9.20
CA HIS A 28 -1.61 0.43 -9.79
C HIS A 28 -2.40 1.28 -8.77
N SER A 29 -1.67 2.06 -7.97
CA SER A 29 -2.24 3.11 -7.13
C SER A 29 -1.43 4.40 -7.27
N ALA A 30 -2.05 5.55 -6.99
CA ALA A 30 -1.34 6.81 -6.85
C ALA A 30 -1.20 7.21 -5.37
N ALA A 31 -0.40 8.23 -5.08
CA ALA A 31 -0.34 8.84 -3.75
C ALA A 31 -1.63 9.63 -3.46
N TYR A 32 -2.16 9.49 -2.25
CA TYR A 32 -3.38 10.18 -1.84
C TYR A 32 -3.20 11.70 -1.83
N SER A 33 -2.01 12.19 -1.45
CA SER A 33 -1.65 13.60 -1.48
C SER A 33 -1.71 14.24 -2.88
N LEU A 34 -1.49 13.45 -3.94
CA LEU A 34 -1.59 13.92 -5.33
C LEU A 34 -3.01 13.86 -5.88
N CYS A 35 -3.80 12.87 -5.44
CA CYS A 35 -5.19 12.71 -5.84
C CYS A 35 -5.97 12.06 -4.69
N ASN A 36 -6.89 12.81 -4.09
CA ASN A 36 -7.60 12.45 -2.86
C ASN A 36 -8.75 11.43 -3.09
N HIS A 37 -8.45 10.31 -3.74
CA HIS A 37 -9.40 9.22 -4.00
C HIS A 37 -9.15 8.07 -3.03
N THR A 38 -10.20 7.37 -2.59
CA THR A 38 -10.11 6.25 -1.62
C THR A 38 -9.30 5.04 -2.10
N ARG A 39 -8.98 4.97 -3.40
CA ARG A 39 -8.07 3.97 -3.97
C ARG A 39 -6.59 4.33 -3.81
N ASN A 40 -6.28 5.59 -3.55
CA ASN A 40 -4.91 6.06 -3.50
C ASN A 40 -4.32 5.84 -2.11
N VAL A 41 -3.02 5.55 -2.09
CA VAL A 41 -2.32 5.12 -0.88
C VAL A 41 -2.02 6.35 -0.02
N GLN A 42 -2.35 6.26 1.27
CA GLN A 42 -2.02 7.30 2.23
C GLN A 42 -0.50 7.42 2.39
N ASP A 43 0.00 8.63 2.61
CA ASP A 43 1.45 8.87 2.63
C ASP A 43 2.15 8.11 3.78
N ASP A 44 1.48 7.94 4.92
CA ASP A 44 1.97 7.14 6.06
C ASP A 44 2.13 5.65 5.69
N VAL A 45 1.23 5.11 4.87
CA VAL A 45 1.36 3.75 4.32
C VAL A 45 2.48 3.66 3.29
N LEU A 46 2.69 4.70 2.48
CA LEU A 46 3.82 4.74 1.54
C LEU A 46 5.17 4.74 2.26
N GLU A 47 5.28 5.40 3.41
CA GLU A 47 6.50 5.36 4.25
C GLU A 47 6.82 3.93 4.72
N LEU A 48 5.81 3.13 5.09
CA LEU A 48 5.97 1.72 5.49
C LEU A 48 6.44 0.81 4.34
N VAL A 49 6.26 1.20 3.08
CA VAL A 49 6.64 0.40 1.91
C VAL A 49 8.12 0.58 1.57
N VAL A 50 8.66 1.77 1.88
CA VAL A 50 10.05 2.14 1.58
C VAL A 50 11.01 1.75 2.73
N SER A 51 10.48 1.56 3.93
CA SER A 51 11.22 1.11 5.14
C SER A 51 11.60 -0.37 5.07
#